data_AF-A0A9C6SMD8-F1
#
_entry.id   AF-A0A9C6SMD8-F1
#
_cell.length_a   1.000
_cell.length_b   1.000
_cell.length_c   1.000
_cell.angle_alpha   90.00
_cell.angle_beta   90.00
_cell.angle_gamma   90.00
#
_symmetry.space_group_name_H-M   'P 1'
#
loop_
_entity.id
_entity.type
_entity.pdbx_description
1 polymer ?
#
loop_
_entity_poly.entity_id
_entity_poly.type
_entity_poly.pdbx_seq_one_letter_code
_entity_poly.pdbx_strand_id
1 'polypeptide(L)'
;MDIQRDRDIDLNYMYGWNYNMLKFMGIWPEERKWNRPYSYFVLLPCIVMVCFICAPQTFNLSIIAGDSDLVIENLSTNITITISLMKTMAVWIKGKPLKSLLRCMANDWNTVTNNADREKMVNIARITKKITIRSILLANIVIVAFLPARLSSMIYNDKELFYRGYYPYNTTISPNFELTLIGQLMAALYAAITYTTVDTFVVLLIFHVCGQLSILRDDLRKIHSYDNKNVEMKLQKIVQKHVYINRFAETIEDSFNMMLLFQMLGCTTQLCSQTYQVLMSLGEEAIEHMILQITFLLIYVIYVMLQLLLYCYMGEKLTVESTEIANTAYSAQWYNLTPKNARWLVIIMCRARSSPLQITAGRFCCFTLVLYSQSNTQSVSEADLGALHPATSPYDISKSQNFEIAWPGQFMSSVLTAICYSCFDTFLAVLVLYLCGQLTVLRMALEDPTYATKKNNYAKFYERLRFTVNQDNQLSRLVETIYQYSKSVCAN
;
A
#
# COMPACT_ATOMS: atom_id res chain seq x y z
N MET A 1 -27.69 -2.30 31.88
CA MET A 1 -28.00 -2.58 30.46
C MET A 1 -27.51 -1.46 29.54
N ASP A 2 -27.66 -0.18 29.92
CA ASP A 2 -27.25 0.95 29.08
C ASP A 2 -25.74 0.99 28.76
N ILE A 3 -24.87 0.67 29.73
CA ILE A 3 -23.41 0.66 29.51
C ILE A 3 -22.96 -0.48 28.55
N GLN A 4 -23.67 -1.61 28.53
CA GLN A 4 -23.36 -2.70 27.59
C GLN A 4 -23.87 -2.35 26.19
N ARG A 5 -25.06 -1.76 26.11
CA ARG A 5 -25.65 -1.26 24.88
C ARG A 5 -24.79 -0.15 24.25
N ASP A 6 -24.31 0.80 25.03
CA ASP A 6 -23.39 1.85 24.56
C ASP A 6 -22.06 1.29 24.06
N ARG A 7 -21.53 0.23 24.69
CA ARG A 7 -20.31 -0.44 24.25
C ARG A 7 -20.48 -1.20 22.93
N ASP A 8 -21.61 -1.88 22.74
CA ASP A 8 -21.95 -2.53 21.47
C ASP A 8 -22.24 -1.50 20.36
N ILE A 9 -22.77 -0.33 20.71
CA ILE A 9 -22.94 0.81 19.80
C ILE A 9 -21.59 1.37 19.37
N ASP A 10 -20.62 1.52 20.28
CA ASP A 10 -19.28 2.04 19.98
C ASP A 10 -18.50 1.11 19.03
N LEU A 11 -18.58 -0.21 19.24
CA LEU A 11 -17.92 -1.20 18.38
C LEU A 11 -18.51 -1.22 16.97
N ASN A 12 -19.84 -1.21 16.87
CA ASN A 12 -20.53 -1.07 15.59
C ASN A 12 -20.26 0.28 14.93
N TYR A 13 -20.14 1.36 15.71
CA TYR A 13 -19.81 2.68 15.19
C TYR A 13 -18.40 2.71 14.59
N MET A 14 -17.43 2.03 15.23
CA MET A 14 -16.03 2.02 14.84
C MET A 14 -15.78 1.21 13.55
N TYR A 15 -16.14 -0.08 13.54
CA TYR A 15 -15.83 -0.95 12.39
C TYR A 15 -17.04 -1.33 11.55
N GLY A 16 -18.27 -0.90 11.87
CA GLY A 16 -19.50 -1.41 11.25
C GLY A 16 -19.54 -1.32 9.72
N TRP A 17 -19.01 -0.24 9.14
CA TRP A 17 -18.85 -0.10 7.69
C TRP A 17 -17.91 -1.15 7.10
N ASN A 18 -16.71 -1.28 7.67
CA ASN A 18 -15.74 -2.30 7.26
C ASN A 18 -16.30 -3.72 7.49
N TYR A 19 -17.02 -3.96 8.59
CA TYR A 19 -17.67 -5.24 8.88
C TYR A 19 -18.68 -5.62 7.81
N ASN A 20 -19.61 -4.72 7.48
CA ASN A 20 -20.64 -4.99 6.49
C ASN A 20 -20.03 -5.26 5.11
N MET A 21 -19.02 -4.48 4.69
CA MET A 21 -18.38 -4.65 3.38
C MET A 21 -17.51 -5.91 3.30
N LEU A 22 -16.67 -6.19 4.31
CA LEU A 22 -15.88 -7.42 4.36
C LEU A 22 -16.76 -8.67 4.46
N LYS A 23 -17.91 -8.58 5.15
CA LYS A 23 -18.89 -9.67 5.23
C LYS A 23 -19.62 -9.87 3.91
N PHE A 24 -20.00 -8.79 3.22
CA PHE A 24 -20.53 -8.84 1.85
C PHE A 24 -19.54 -9.49 0.87
N MET A 25 -18.24 -9.30 1.06
CA MET A 25 -17.20 -9.96 0.27
C MET A 25 -16.83 -11.37 0.75
N GLY A 26 -17.39 -11.83 1.87
CA GLY A 26 -17.07 -13.14 2.45
C GLY A 26 -15.65 -13.27 3.03
N ILE A 27 -14.94 -12.14 3.22
CA ILE A 27 -13.55 -12.12 3.74
C ILE A 27 -13.44 -11.69 5.20
N TRP A 28 -14.56 -11.38 5.86
CA TRP A 28 -14.54 -11.01 7.27
C TRP A 28 -13.79 -12.05 8.13
N PRO A 29 -12.91 -11.65 9.08
CA PRO A 29 -12.11 -12.57 9.89
C PRO A 29 -12.94 -13.38 10.90
N GLU A 30 -13.69 -14.36 10.42
CA GLU A 30 -14.43 -15.32 11.24
C GLU A 30 -13.72 -16.68 11.34
N GLU A 31 -14.16 -17.50 12.30
CA GLU A 31 -13.68 -18.88 12.44
C GLU A 31 -14.15 -19.69 11.24
N ARG A 32 -13.25 -19.92 10.29
CA ARG A 32 -13.54 -20.72 9.11
C ARG A 32 -13.60 -22.18 9.49
N LYS A 33 -14.74 -22.80 9.17
CA LYS A 33 -14.98 -24.24 9.37
C LYS A 33 -15.25 -24.84 8.01
N TRP A 34 -14.57 -25.94 7.71
CA TRP A 34 -14.71 -26.68 6.45
C TRP A 34 -16.17 -27.06 6.16
N ASN A 35 -16.93 -27.36 7.22
CA ASN A 35 -18.31 -27.80 7.12
C ASN A 35 -19.32 -26.63 7.03
N ARG A 36 -18.89 -25.37 6.92
CA ARG A 36 -19.78 -24.20 6.86
C ARG A 36 -19.71 -23.52 5.49
N PRO A 37 -20.83 -23.42 4.74
CA PRO A 37 -20.84 -22.83 3.40
C PRO A 37 -20.43 -21.34 3.41
N TYR A 38 -20.72 -20.60 4.49
CA TYR A 38 -20.31 -19.21 4.65
C TYR A 38 -18.78 -19.00 4.58
N SER A 39 -17.96 -20.03 4.88
CA SER A 39 -16.49 -19.95 4.78
C SER A 39 -15.99 -19.82 3.33
N TYR A 40 -16.83 -20.18 2.35
CA TYR A 40 -16.52 -20.21 0.92
C TYR A 40 -17.18 -19.07 0.13
N PHE A 41 -17.90 -18.16 0.81
CA PHE A 41 -18.58 -17.04 0.15
C PHE A 41 -17.61 -16.12 -0.61
N VAL A 42 -16.34 -16.06 -0.19
CA VAL A 42 -15.24 -15.36 -0.91
C VAL A 42 -14.97 -15.92 -2.31
N LEU A 43 -15.30 -17.19 -2.57
CA LEU A 43 -15.00 -17.81 -3.87
C LEU A 43 -15.81 -17.17 -4.99
N LEU A 44 -17.04 -16.74 -4.72
CA LEU A 44 -17.90 -16.09 -5.71
C LEU A 44 -17.27 -14.81 -6.28
N PRO A 45 -16.92 -13.77 -5.49
CA PRO A 45 -16.29 -12.58 -6.03
C PRO A 45 -14.92 -12.88 -6.67
N CYS A 46 -14.13 -13.82 -6.12
CA CYS A 46 -12.88 -14.24 -6.74
C CYS A 46 -13.08 -14.88 -8.13
N ILE A 47 -14.01 -15.82 -8.26
CA ILE A 47 -14.32 -16.50 -9.53
C ILE A 47 -14.82 -15.47 -10.55
N VAL A 48 -15.72 -14.57 -10.15
CA VAL A 48 -16.23 -13.52 -11.04
C VAL A 48 -15.10 -12.60 -11.53
N MET A 49 -14.22 -12.13 -10.63
CA MET A 49 -13.06 -11.30 -11.01
C MET A 49 -12.08 -12.04 -11.94
N VAL A 50 -11.82 -13.32 -11.67
CA VAL A 50 -10.88 -14.13 -12.48
C VAL A 50 -11.46 -14.44 -13.85
N CYS A 51 -12.70 -14.92 -13.92
CA CYS A 51 -13.32 -15.40 -15.16
C CYS A 51 -13.69 -14.26 -16.12
N PHE A 52 -14.12 -13.11 -15.62
CA PHE A 52 -14.64 -12.03 -16.47
C PHE A 52 -13.64 -10.89 -16.73
N ILE A 53 -12.53 -10.80 -16.00
CA ILE A 53 -11.51 -9.76 -16.26
C ILE A 53 -10.10 -10.36 -16.26
N CYS A 54 -9.62 -10.88 -15.13
CA CYS A 54 -8.19 -11.15 -14.97
C CYS A 54 -7.65 -12.22 -15.94
N ALA A 55 -8.30 -13.38 -16.06
CA ALA A 55 -7.86 -14.43 -16.98
C ALA A 55 -8.03 -14.02 -18.46
N PRO A 56 -9.21 -13.52 -18.91
CA PRO A 56 -9.38 -13.04 -20.29
C PRO A 56 -8.36 -11.97 -20.70
N GLN A 57 -8.06 -11.01 -19.82
CA GLN A 57 -7.06 -9.97 -20.08
C GLN A 57 -5.66 -10.55 -20.18
N THR A 58 -5.30 -11.45 -19.26
CA THR A 58 -3.98 -12.10 -19.25
C THR A 58 -3.73 -12.93 -20.51
N PHE A 59 -4.72 -13.68 -21.00
CA PHE A 59 -4.61 -14.40 -22.26
C PHE A 59 -4.58 -13.45 -23.47
N ASN A 60 -5.33 -12.35 -23.41
CA ASN A 60 -5.36 -11.37 -24.48
C ASN A 60 -4.00 -10.70 -24.70
N LEU A 61 -3.19 -10.51 -23.64
CA LEU A 61 -1.85 -9.92 -23.74
C LEU A 61 -0.96 -10.62 -24.77
N SER A 62 -1.05 -11.95 -24.91
CA SER A 62 -0.27 -12.70 -25.90
C SER A 62 -0.70 -12.43 -27.34
N ILE A 63 -1.97 -12.07 -27.55
CA ILE A 63 -2.55 -11.80 -28.88
C ILE A 63 -2.22 -10.37 -29.31
N ILE A 64 -2.32 -9.41 -28.38
CA ILE A 64 -2.08 -7.99 -28.65
C ILE A 64 -0.62 -7.57 -28.47
N ALA A 65 0.30 -8.52 -28.26
CA ALA A 65 1.70 -8.24 -27.93
C ALA A 65 2.45 -7.38 -28.97
N GLY A 66 1.93 -7.29 -30.20
CA GLY A 66 2.49 -6.45 -31.26
C GLY A 66 2.10 -4.97 -31.19
N ASP A 67 1.16 -4.58 -30.32
CA ASP A 67 0.67 -3.21 -30.18
C ASP A 67 0.91 -2.71 -28.76
N SER A 68 1.85 -1.76 -28.61
CA SER A 68 2.23 -1.22 -27.31
C SER A 68 1.10 -0.50 -26.59
N ASP A 69 0.23 0.18 -27.31
CA ASP A 69 -0.83 1.00 -26.73
C ASP A 69 -1.88 0.10 -26.09
N LEU A 70 -2.28 -0.94 -26.81
CA LEU A 70 -3.24 -1.94 -26.34
C LEU A 70 -2.68 -2.77 -25.17
N VAL A 71 -1.38 -3.10 -25.21
CA VAL A 71 -0.71 -3.82 -24.11
C VAL A 71 -0.72 -2.98 -22.83
N ILE A 72 -0.40 -1.69 -22.93
CA ILE A 72 -0.32 -0.79 -21.77
C ILE A 72 -1.73 -0.56 -21.18
N GLU A 73 -2.75 -0.40 -22.01
CA GLU A 73 -4.14 -0.27 -21.56
C GLU A 73 -4.62 -1.54 -20.82
N ASN A 74 -4.35 -2.70 -21.39
CA ASN A 74 -4.70 -3.99 -20.78
C ASN A 74 -3.96 -4.21 -19.46
N LEU A 75 -2.65 -3.96 -19.44
CA LEU A 75 -1.81 -4.13 -18.26
C LEU A 75 -2.26 -3.20 -17.12
N SER A 76 -2.57 -1.94 -17.42
CA SER A 76 -2.99 -0.97 -16.42
C SER A 76 -4.27 -1.40 -15.69
N THR A 77 -5.23 -1.96 -16.41
CA THR A 77 -6.50 -2.43 -15.82
C THR A 77 -6.32 -3.78 -15.11
N ASN A 78 -5.59 -4.73 -15.72
CA ASN A 78 -5.36 -6.06 -15.17
C ASN A 78 -4.56 -6.04 -13.86
N ILE A 79 -3.57 -5.15 -13.72
CA ILE A 79 -2.82 -4.95 -12.47
C ILE A 79 -3.76 -4.60 -11.32
N THR A 80 -4.73 -3.71 -11.54
CA THR A 80 -5.69 -3.28 -10.50
C THR A 80 -6.51 -4.46 -9.96
N ILE A 81 -7.02 -5.30 -10.86
CA ILE A 81 -7.82 -6.48 -10.50
C ILE A 81 -6.95 -7.52 -9.80
N THR A 82 -5.73 -7.71 -10.29
CA THR A 82 -4.75 -8.63 -9.68
C THR A 82 -4.43 -8.20 -8.25
N ILE A 83 -4.18 -6.91 -8.00
CA ILE A 83 -3.97 -6.39 -6.64
C ILE A 83 -5.19 -6.62 -5.76
N SER A 84 -6.41 -6.40 -6.28
CA SER A 84 -7.64 -6.66 -5.52
C SER A 84 -7.78 -8.14 -5.13
N LEU A 85 -7.48 -9.06 -6.05
CA LEU A 85 -7.41 -10.50 -5.77
C LEU A 85 -6.34 -10.81 -4.70
N MET A 86 -5.15 -10.23 -4.81
CA MET A 86 -4.07 -10.42 -3.84
C MET A 86 -4.45 -9.91 -2.44
N LYS A 87 -5.10 -8.75 -2.33
CA LYS A 87 -5.63 -8.21 -1.06
C LYS A 87 -6.69 -9.15 -0.46
N THR A 88 -7.59 -9.64 -1.30
CA THR A 88 -8.62 -10.63 -0.92
C THR A 88 -7.96 -11.87 -0.32
N MET A 89 -6.95 -12.41 -1.02
CA MET A 89 -6.20 -13.58 -0.57
C MET A 89 -5.40 -13.30 0.71
N ALA A 90 -4.79 -12.12 0.86
CA ALA A 90 -4.04 -11.74 2.05
C ALA A 90 -4.93 -11.72 3.30
N VAL A 91 -6.07 -11.01 3.26
CA VAL A 91 -7.05 -10.98 4.34
C VAL A 91 -7.64 -12.37 4.57
N TRP A 92 -7.87 -13.12 3.49
CA TRP A 92 -8.38 -14.47 3.59
C TRP A 92 -7.37 -15.34 4.35
N ILE A 93 -6.13 -15.49 3.90
CA ILE A 93 -5.10 -16.33 4.54
C ILE A 93 -4.83 -15.91 5.99
N LYS A 94 -4.79 -14.60 6.27
CA LYS A 94 -4.47 -14.05 7.60
C LYS A 94 -5.68 -13.95 8.55
N GLY A 95 -6.80 -14.60 8.23
CA GLY A 95 -8.04 -14.51 9.03
C GLY A 95 -7.88 -14.82 10.53
N LYS A 96 -7.02 -15.79 10.92
CA LYS A 96 -6.77 -16.12 12.35
C LYS A 96 -6.09 -14.96 13.12
N PRO A 97 -4.91 -14.45 12.68
CA PRO A 97 -4.29 -13.26 13.26
C PRO A 97 -5.25 -12.06 13.34
N LEU A 98 -5.95 -11.76 12.23
CA LEU A 98 -6.85 -10.62 12.15
C LEU A 98 -8.04 -10.74 13.12
N LYS A 99 -8.58 -11.95 13.31
CA LYS A 99 -9.60 -12.20 14.34
C LYS A 99 -9.07 -11.94 15.75
N SER A 100 -7.82 -12.30 16.03
CA SER A 100 -7.19 -12.00 17.32
C SER A 100 -7.07 -10.49 17.54
N LEU A 101 -6.64 -9.74 16.52
CA LEU A 101 -6.57 -8.27 16.57
C LEU A 101 -7.94 -7.63 16.85
N LEU A 102 -8.99 -8.08 16.14
CA LEU A 102 -10.35 -7.57 16.38
C LEU A 102 -10.85 -7.87 17.80
N ARG A 103 -10.52 -9.04 18.36
CA ARG A 103 -10.85 -9.37 19.75
C ARG A 103 -10.08 -8.47 20.73
N CYS A 104 -8.81 -8.23 20.47
CA CYS A 104 -7.98 -7.30 21.23
C CYS A 104 -8.58 -5.89 21.22
N MET A 105 -8.97 -5.36 20.05
CA MET A 105 -9.67 -4.08 19.95
C MET A 105 -10.96 -4.08 20.77
N ALA A 106 -11.81 -5.09 20.60
CA ALA A 106 -13.07 -5.18 21.34
C ALA A 106 -12.85 -5.19 22.86
N ASN A 107 -11.80 -5.88 23.32
CA ASN A 107 -11.42 -5.88 24.72
C ASN A 107 -10.93 -4.50 25.19
N ASP A 108 -10.14 -3.78 24.40
CA ASP A 108 -9.68 -2.43 24.74
C ASP A 108 -10.87 -1.46 24.92
N TRP A 109 -11.87 -1.53 24.03
CA TRP A 109 -13.11 -0.75 24.15
C TRP A 109 -13.96 -1.15 25.36
N ASN A 110 -13.98 -2.43 25.72
CA ASN A 110 -14.76 -2.90 26.86
C ASN A 110 -14.11 -2.58 28.21
N THR A 111 -12.78 -2.46 28.24
CA THR A 111 -11.99 -2.26 29.47
C THR A 111 -11.70 -0.79 29.78
N VAL A 112 -11.91 0.12 28.83
CA VAL A 112 -11.73 1.56 29.08
C VAL A 112 -12.82 2.09 30.02
N THR A 113 -12.41 2.55 31.20
CA THR A 113 -13.32 3.11 32.22
C THR A 113 -13.17 4.62 32.38
N ASN A 114 -12.02 5.17 32.01
CA ASN A 114 -11.74 6.60 32.09
C ASN A 114 -12.35 7.35 30.90
N ASN A 115 -13.13 8.40 31.19
CA ASN A 115 -13.81 9.21 30.18
C ASN A 115 -12.82 9.88 29.20
N ALA A 116 -11.67 10.35 29.69
CA ALA A 116 -10.66 10.98 28.83
C ALA A 116 -10.04 9.99 27.83
N ASP A 117 -9.80 8.75 28.26
CA ASP A 117 -9.25 7.70 27.39
C ASP A 117 -10.30 7.24 26.38
N ARG A 118 -11.58 7.13 26.81
CA ARG A 118 -12.70 6.83 25.92
C ARG A 118 -12.90 7.92 24.86
N GLU A 119 -12.81 9.19 25.23
CA GLU A 119 -12.91 10.31 24.29
C GLU A 119 -11.83 10.24 23.20
N LYS A 120 -10.59 9.89 23.57
CA LYS A 120 -9.51 9.66 22.60
C LYS A 120 -9.82 8.53 21.63
N MET A 121 -10.30 7.39 22.14
CA MET A 121 -10.67 6.25 21.30
C MET A 121 -11.82 6.61 20.33
N VAL A 122 -12.83 7.35 20.81
CA VAL A 122 -13.93 7.86 19.98
C VAL A 122 -13.45 8.84 18.93
N ASN A 123 -12.52 9.75 19.27
CA ASN A 123 -11.99 10.71 18.30
C ASN A 123 -11.23 10.01 17.17
N ILE A 124 -10.45 8.98 17.51
CA ILE A 124 -9.73 8.18 16.52
C ILE A 124 -10.69 7.39 15.66
N ALA A 125 -11.70 6.73 16.25
CA ALA A 125 -12.75 6.06 15.49
C ALA A 125 -13.47 7.02 14.53
N ARG A 126 -13.72 8.26 14.96
CA ARG A 126 -14.32 9.31 14.12
C ARG A 126 -13.42 9.68 12.93
N ILE A 127 -12.12 9.84 13.15
CA ILE A 127 -11.15 10.12 12.08
C ILE A 127 -11.10 8.94 11.10
N THR A 128 -10.93 7.71 11.60
CA THR A 128 -10.93 6.49 10.78
C THR A 128 -12.20 6.34 9.95
N LYS A 129 -13.37 6.63 10.54
CA LYS A 129 -14.66 6.59 9.83
C LYS A 129 -14.74 7.64 8.72
N LYS A 130 -14.29 8.87 8.99
CA LYS A 130 -14.22 9.93 7.96
C LYS A 130 -13.30 9.52 6.80
N ILE A 131 -12.14 8.94 7.09
CA ILE A 131 -11.22 8.41 6.08
C ILE A 131 -11.91 7.30 5.28
N THR A 132 -12.53 6.32 5.95
CA THR A 132 -13.25 5.21 5.29
C THR A 132 -14.33 5.71 4.34
N ILE A 133 -15.18 6.64 4.78
CA ILE A 133 -16.26 7.20 3.96
C ILE A 133 -15.67 7.96 2.76
N ARG A 134 -14.64 8.78 2.97
CA ARG A 134 -13.98 9.53 1.87
C ARG A 134 -13.34 8.61 0.85
N SER A 135 -12.65 7.54 1.28
CA SER A 135 -12.05 6.55 0.39
C SER A 135 -13.12 5.82 -0.45
N ILE A 136 -14.24 5.44 0.16
CA ILE A 136 -15.36 4.82 -0.56
C ILE A 136 -15.98 5.80 -1.56
N LEU A 137 -16.22 7.06 -1.18
CA LEU A 137 -16.74 8.07 -2.08
C LEU A 137 -15.81 8.29 -3.28
N LEU A 138 -14.51 8.37 -3.03
CA LEU A 138 -13.50 8.53 -4.08
C LEU A 138 -13.48 7.33 -5.04
N ALA A 139 -13.55 6.11 -4.52
CA ALA A 139 -13.66 4.90 -5.36
C ALA A 139 -14.94 4.91 -6.22
N ASN A 140 -16.07 5.36 -5.68
CA ASN A 140 -17.31 5.50 -6.44
C ASN A 140 -17.22 6.57 -7.54
N ILE A 141 -16.54 7.70 -7.28
CA ILE A 141 -16.29 8.73 -8.30
C ILE A 141 -15.53 8.14 -9.49
N VAL A 142 -14.51 7.31 -9.23
CA VAL A 142 -13.75 6.62 -10.29
C VAL A 142 -14.63 5.67 -11.10
N ILE A 143 -15.48 4.87 -10.44
CA ILE A 143 -16.40 3.95 -11.12
C ILE A 143 -17.42 4.73 -11.98
N VAL A 144 -17.99 5.81 -11.44
CA VAL A 144 -18.96 6.64 -12.15
C VAL A 144 -18.30 7.37 -13.34
N ALA A 145 -17.04 7.79 -13.22
CA ALA A 145 -16.28 8.39 -14.32
C ALA A 145 -15.86 7.36 -15.39
N PHE A 146 -15.62 6.11 -14.98
CA PHE A 146 -15.23 5.01 -15.89
C PHE A 146 -16.33 4.67 -16.90
N LEU A 147 -17.59 4.60 -16.46
CA LEU A 147 -18.71 4.20 -17.31
C LEU A 147 -18.92 5.08 -18.56
N PRO A 148 -19.07 6.42 -18.46
CA PRO A 148 -19.27 7.28 -19.63
C PRO A 148 -18.04 7.31 -20.54
N ALA A 149 -16.82 7.30 -19.97
CA ALA A 149 -15.59 7.24 -20.76
C ALA A 149 -15.54 5.97 -21.62
N ARG A 150 -15.90 4.81 -21.04
CA ARG A 150 -15.94 3.55 -21.78
C ARG A 150 -17.10 3.44 -22.74
N LEU A 151 -18.28 3.93 -22.40
CA LEU A 151 -19.42 3.96 -23.32
C LEU A 151 -19.13 4.84 -24.54
N SER A 152 -18.48 5.99 -24.37
CA SER A 152 -18.04 6.85 -25.47
C SER A 152 -17.05 6.11 -26.39
N SER A 153 -16.05 5.45 -25.81
CA SER A 153 -15.09 4.64 -26.56
C SER A 153 -15.75 3.50 -27.34
N MET A 154 -16.75 2.82 -26.76
CA MET A 154 -17.50 1.75 -27.42
C MET A 154 -18.34 2.22 -28.62
N ILE A 155 -18.88 3.44 -28.56
CA ILE A 155 -19.65 4.04 -29.65
C ILE A 155 -18.72 4.43 -30.81
N TYR A 156 -17.52 4.90 -30.49
CA TYR A 156 -16.54 5.37 -31.48
C TYR A 156 -15.79 4.21 -32.17
N ASN A 157 -15.39 3.17 -31.42
CA ASN A 157 -14.56 2.05 -31.91
C ASN A 157 -15.36 0.80 -32.34
N ASP A 158 -16.66 0.93 -32.61
CA ASP A 158 -17.56 -0.17 -33.04
C ASP A 158 -17.51 -1.44 -32.14
N LYS A 159 -18.30 -1.41 -31.05
CA LYS A 159 -18.67 -2.57 -30.20
C LYS A 159 -17.51 -3.36 -29.57
N GLU A 160 -16.69 -2.68 -28.78
CA GLU A 160 -15.77 -3.35 -27.87
C GLU A 160 -16.40 -3.60 -26.49
N LEU A 161 -15.93 -4.63 -25.76
CA LEU A 161 -16.31 -4.85 -24.36
C LEU A 161 -15.69 -3.77 -23.45
N PHE A 162 -16.21 -3.55 -22.23
CA PHE A 162 -15.62 -2.58 -21.28
C PHE A 162 -14.15 -2.89 -20.97
N TYR A 163 -13.83 -4.17 -20.86
CA TYR A 163 -12.47 -4.67 -20.74
C TYR A 163 -12.17 -5.58 -21.91
N ARG A 164 -11.17 -5.22 -22.72
CA ARG A 164 -10.72 -6.08 -23.82
C ARG A 164 -10.08 -7.35 -23.26
N GLY A 165 -10.55 -8.51 -23.70
CA GLY A 165 -10.10 -9.80 -23.22
C GLY A 165 -10.43 -10.92 -24.20
N TYR A 166 -9.66 -12.00 -24.14
CA TYR A 166 -9.91 -13.20 -24.94
C TYR A 166 -10.89 -14.11 -24.19
N TYR A 167 -12.03 -14.41 -24.82
CA TYR A 167 -13.04 -15.32 -24.30
C TYR A 167 -13.12 -16.57 -25.19
N PRO A 168 -13.28 -17.77 -24.62
CA PRO A 168 -13.36 -19.02 -25.38
C PRO A 168 -14.70 -19.20 -26.14
N TYR A 169 -15.54 -18.17 -26.16
CA TYR A 169 -16.85 -18.14 -26.81
C TYR A 169 -17.02 -16.83 -27.58
N ASN A 170 -17.91 -16.82 -28.58
CA ASN A 170 -18.12 -15.63 -29.38
C ASN A 170 -18.90 -14.56 -28.58
N THR A 171 -18.22 -13.47 -28.24
CA THR A 171 -18.75 -12.33 -27.49
C THR A 171 -19.50 -11.33 -28.37
N THR A 172 -19.45 -11.43 -29.70
CA THR A 172 -20.13 -10.49 -30.61
C THR A 172 -21.61 -10.81 -30.85
N ILE A 173 -22.05 -12.00 -30.43
CA ILE A 173 -23.40 -12.51 -30.64
C ILE A 173 -24.23 -12.36 -29.36
N SER A 174 -25.45 -11.83 -29.47
CA SER A 174 -26.41 -11.78 -28.36
C SER A 174 -26.96 -13.20 -28.09
N PRO A 175 -27.07 -13.67 -26.82
CA PRO A 175 -26.97 -12.91 -25.56
C PRO A 175 -25.57 -12.90 -24.90
N ASN A 176 -24.54 -13.48 -25.53
CA ASN A 176 -23.22 -13.63 -24.90
C ASN A 176 -22.52 -12.29 -24.65
N PHE A 177 -22.74 -11.32 -25.54
CA PHE A 177 -22.22 -9.96 -25.38
C PHE A 177 -22.71 -9.33 -24.08
N GLU A 178 -24.03 -9.30 -23.89
CA GLU A 178 -24.70 -8.67 -22.76
C GLU A 178 -24.36 -9.39 -21.44
N LEU A 179 -24.31 -10.72 -21.46
CA LEU A 179 -23.90 -11.52 -20.29
C LEU A 179 -22.44 -11.24 -19.89
N THR A 180 -21.54 -11.09 -20.86
CA THR A 180 -20.13 -10.78 -20.60
C THR A 180 -19.99 -9.37 -20.04
N LEU A 181 -20.74 -8.40 -20.57
CA LEU A 181 -20.74 -7.02 -20.10
C LEU A 181 -21.25 -6.91 -18.65
N ILE A 182 -22.32 -7.62 -18.30
CA ILE A 182 -22.81 -7.72 -16.92
C ILE A 182 -21.75 -8.38 -16.02
N GLY A 183 -21.12 -9.46 -16.48
CA GLY A 183 -20.05 -10.14 -15.76
C GLY A 183 -18.85 -9.23 -15.47
N GLN A 184 -18.42 -8.44 -16.46
CA GLN A 184 -17.35 -7.45 -16.34
C GLN A 184 -17.71 -6.34 -15.34
N LEU A 185 -18.93 -5.81 -15.41
CA LEU A 185 -19.39 -4.78 -14.47
C LEU A 185 -19.39 -5.32 -13.03
N MET A 186 -19.91 -6.53 -12.82
CA MET A 186 -19.91 -7.19 -11.51
C MET A 186 -18.48 -7.45 -11.01
N ALA A 187 -17.58 -7.92 -11.87
CA ALA A 187 -16.17 -8.12 -11.54
C ALA A 187 -15.48 -6.81 -11.14
N ALA A 188 -15.70 -5.73 -11.88
CA ALA A 188 -15.15 -4.41 -11.57
C ALA A 188 -15.68 -3.87 -10.23
N LEU A 189 -16.98 -4.01 -9.96
CA LEU A 189 -17.60 -3.62 -8.70
C LEU A 189 -17.02 -4.41 -7.51
N TYR A 190 -16.91 -5.73 -7.64
CA TYR A 190 -16.28 -6.57 -6.61
C TYR A 190 -14.83 -6.16 -6.36
N ALA A 191 -14.08 -5.92 -7.43
CA ALA A 191 -12.68 -5.51 -7.33
C ALA A 191 -12.55 -4.16 -6.62
N ALA A 192 -13.33 -3.15 -7.00
CA ALA A 192 -13.23 -1.80 -6.43
C ALA A 192 -13.64 -1.75 -4.95
N ILE A 193 -14.74 -2.43 -4.59
CA ILE A 193 -15.20 -2.49 -3.21
C ILE A 193 -14.17 -3.26 -2.35
N THR A 194 -13.66 -4.40 -2.82
CA THR A 194 -12.70 -5.19 -2.05
C THR A 194 -11.39 -4.44 -1.85
N TYR A 195 -10.89 -3.80 -2.91
CA TYR A 195 -9.68 -2.99 -2.87
C TYR A 195 -9.77 -1.90 -1.80
N THR A 196 -10.82 -1.09 -1.85
CA THR A 196 -11.02 0.03 -0.92
C THR A 196 -11.25 -0.47 0.52
N THR A 197 -12.05 -1.53 0.68
CA THR A 197 -12.43 -2.05 2.01
C THR A 197 -11.23 -2.63 2.75
N VAL A 198 -10.35 -3.36 2.06
CA VAL A 198 -9.13 -3.89 2.70
C VAL A 198 -8.23 -2.75 3.16
N ASP A 199 -8.14 -1.66 2.40
CA ASP A 199 -7.28 -0.53 2.74
C ASP A 199 -7.80 0.25 3.93
N THR A 200 -9.10 0.51 3.96
CA THR A 200 -9.74 1.15 5.11
C THR A 200 -9.71 0.25 6.35
N PHE A 201 -9.68 -1.07 6.18
CA PHE A 201 -9.50 -2.02 7.28
C PHE A 201 -8.08 -1.96 7.87
N VAL A 202 -7.03 -1.88 7.04
CA VAL A 202 -5.66 -1.70 7.54
C VAL A 202 -5.53 -0.37 8.28
N VAL A 203 -6.07 0.72 7.72
CA VAL A 203 -6.09 2.04 8.37
C VAL A 203 -6.77 1.96 9.74
N LEU A 204 -7.91 1.26 9.85
CA LEU A 204 -8.61 1.06 11.11
C LEU A 204 -7.73 0.41 12.19
N LEU A 205 -7.01 -0.66 11.85
CA LEU A 205 -6.13 -1.37 12.79
C LEU A 205 -4.98 -0.46 13.26
N ILE A 206 -4.34 0.24 12.33
CA ILE A 206 -3.21 1.13 12.63
C ILE A 206 -3.64 2.33 13.47
N PHE A 207 -4.78 2.95 13.14
CA PHE A 207 -5.28 4.09 13.91
C PHE A 207 -5.66 3.68 15.34
N HIS A 208 -6.19 2.47 15.53
CA HIS A 208 -6.41 1.93 16.87
C HIS A 208 -5.11 1.82 17.67
N VAL A 209 -4.03 1.32 17.05
CA VAL A 209 -2.69 1.28 17.67
C VAL A 209 -2.22 2.69 18.06
N CYS A 210 -2.35 3.67 17.15
CA CYS A 210 -2.03 5.08 17.43
C CYS A 210 -2.83 5.62 18.64
N GLY A 211 -4.08 5.20 18.80
CA GLY A 211 -4.90 5.54 19.96
C GLY A 211 -4.41 4.93 21.25
N GLN A 212 -4.07 3.65 21.23
CA GLN A 212 -3.52 2.98 22.40
C GLN A 212 -2.17 3.58 22.82
N LEU A 213 -1.32 3.98 21.86
CA LEU A 213 -0.08 4.72 22.12
C LEU A 213 -0.36 6.09 22.77
N SER A 214 -1.35 6.83 22.27
CA SER A 214 -1.73 8.13 22.85
C SER A 214 -2.26 8.01 24.28
N ILE A 215 -2.98 6.93 24.62
CA ILE A 215 -3.40 6.67 26.01
C ILE A 215 -2.19 6.28 26.87
N LEU A 216 -1.33 5.39 26.39
CA LEU A 216 -0.09 5.00 27.07
C LEU A 216 0.79 6.23 27.38
N ARG A 217 0.86 7.19 26.45
CA ARG A 217 1.57 8.46 26.62
C ARG A 217 1.02 9.28 27.78
N ASP A 218 -0.30 9.36 27.93
CA ASP A 218 -0.91 10.08 29.04
C ASP A 218 -0.67 9.39 30.39
N ASP A 219 -0.71 8.06 30.41
CA ASP A 219 -0.36 7.27 31.60
C ASP A 219 1.08 7.56 32.03
N LEU A 220 1.99 7.65 31.05
CA LEU A 220 3.41 7.94 31.24
C LEU A 220 3.65 9.37 31.76
N ARG A 221 2.91 10.37 31.26
CA ARG A 221 3.01 11.77 31.73
C ARG A 221 2.68 11.90 33.21
N LYS A 222 1.73 11.12 33.71
CA LYS A 222 1.23 11.17 35.09
C LYS A 222 2.12 10.43 36.10
N ILE A 223 3.21 9.77 35.65
CA ILE A 223 4.04 8.96 36.56
C ILE A 223 4.57 9.75 37.76
N HIS A 224 5.01 10.99 37.55
CA HIS A 224 5.63 11.79 38.60
C HIS A 224 4.64 12.26 39.69
N SER A 225 3.33 12.20 39.45
CA SER A 225 2.32 12.64 40.42
C SER A 225 1.89 11.53 41.39
N TYR A 226 2.52 10.35 41.34
CA TYR A 226 2.21 9.22 42.20
C TYR A 226 3.30 8.98 43.26
N ASP A 227 2.89 8.48 44.43
CA ASP A 227 3.82 8.01 45.47
C ASP A 227 4.68 6.83 44.99
N ASN A 228 5.87 6.65 45.56
CA ASN A 228 6.85 5.65 45.12
C ASN A 228 6.30 4.20 44.95
N LYS A 229 5.44 3.71 45.87
CA LYS A 229 4.80 2.38 45.74
C LYS A 229 3.80 2.33 44.58
N ASN A 230 3.07 3.42 44.35
CA ASN A 230 2.11 3.54 43.27
C ASN A 230 2.81 3.69 41.91
N VAL A 231 3.97 4.35 41.86
CA VAL A 231 4.81 4.46 40.65
C VAL A 231 5.23 3.10 40.14
N GLU A 232 5.72 2.19 41.00
CA GLU A 232 6.17 0.86 40.57
C GLU A 232 5.02 0.05 39.93
N MET A 233 3.85 0.02 40.57
CA MET A 233 2.66 -0.63 40.02
C MET A 233 2.20 -0.01 38.70
N LYS A 234 2.23 1.32 38.59
CA LYS A 234 1.82 2.04 37.37
C LYS A 234 2.81 1.80 36.23
N LEU A 235 4.10 1.82 36.51
CA LEU A 235 5.15 1.57 35.54
C LEU A 235 5.09 0.13 35.01
N GLN A 236 4.80 -0.85 35.87
CA GLN A 236 4.55 -2.23 35.45
C GLN A 236 3.38 -2.31 34.45
N LYS A 237 2.26 -1.63 34.74
CA LYS A 237 1.10 -1.58 33.82
C LYS A 237 1.44 -0.90 32.50
N ILE A 238 2.22 0.18 32.53
CA ILE A 238 2.68 0.90 31.32
C ILE A 238 3.55 -0.02 30.46
N VAL A 239 4.52 -0.73 31.06
CA VAL A 239 5.37 -1.68 30.32
C VAL A 239 4.54 -2.81 29.72
N GLN A 240 3.62 -3.40 30.49
CA GLN A 240 2.72 -4.45 29.99
C GLN A 240 1.88 -3.97 28.80
N LYS A 241 1.31 -2.75 28.90
CA LYS A 241 0.52 -2.14 27.83
C LYS A 241 1.39 -1.82 26.61
N HIS A 242 2.60 -1.31 26.79
CA HIS A 242 3.54 -1.06 25.68
C HIS A 242 3.91 -2.35 24.94
N VAL A 243 4.21 -3.44 25.66
CA VAL A 243 4.47 -4.76 25.07
C VAL A 243 3.24 -5.29 24.32
N TYR A 244 2.05 -5.12 24.89
CA TYR A 244 0.79 -5.49 24.23
C TYR A 244 0.59 -4.74 22.91
N ILE A 245 0.77 -3.42 22.91
CA ILE A 245 0.63 -2.58 21.71
C ILE A 245 1.67 -2.96 20.65
N ASN A 246 2.92 -3.22 21.06
CA ASN A 246 3.97 -3.64 20.13
C ASN A 246 3.63 -4.96 19.44
N ARG A 247 3.12 -5.95 20.19
CA ARG A 247 2.66 -7.24 19.61
C ARG A 247 1.47 -7.04 18.66
N PHE A 248 0.56 -6.13 18.98
CA PHE A 248 -0.57 -5.80 18.11
C PHE A 248 -0.07 -5.24 16.78
N ALA A 249 0.83 -4.25 16.81
CA ALA A 249 1.42 -3.65 15.62
C ALA A 249 2.25 -4.64 14.79
N GLU A 250 3.07 -5.47 15.44
CA GLU A 250 3.86 -6.53 14.80
C GLU A 250 2.97 -7.54 14.07
N THR A 251 1.83 -7.90 14.66
CA THR A 251 0.86 -8.80 14.02
C THR A 251 0.21 -8.16 12.79
N ILE A 252 -0.04 -6.85 12.78
CA ILE A 252 -0.52 -6.13 11.58
C ILE A 252 0.56 -6.17 10.51
N GLU A 253 1.80 -5.83 10.88
CA GLU A 253 2.92 -5.77 9.96
C GLU A 253 3.19 -7.13 9.31
N ASP A 254 3.24 -8.21 10.08
CA ASP A 254 3.41 -9.58 9.55
C ASP A 254 2.20 -10.10 8.76
N SER A 255 1.03 -9.46 8.90
CA SER A 255 -0.15 -9.79 8.12
C SER A 255 -0.17 -9.10 6.76
N PHE A 256 0.34 -7.87 6.68
CA PHE A 256 0.15 -7.01 5.50
C PHE A 256 1.42 -6.57 4.79
N ASN A 257 2.63 -6.78 5.33
CA ASN A 257 3.87 -6.29 4.73
C ASN A 257 4.06 -6.67 3.23
N MET A 258 3.85 -7.93 2.87
CA MET A 258 3.99 -8.40 1.49
C MET A 258 2.85 -7.87 0.61
N MET A 259 1.63 -7.79 1.15
CA MET A 259 0.51 -7.18 0.43
C MET A 259 0.79 -5.72 0.10
N LEU A 260 1.36 -4.97 1.04
CA LEU A 260 1.73 -3.58 0.86
C LEU A 260 2.89 -3.39 -0.12
N LEU A 261 3.80 -4.36 -0.23
CA LEU A 261 4.84 -4.37 -1.27
C LEU A 261 4.22 -4.45 -2.67
N PHE A 262 3.33 -5.42 -2.90
CA PHE A 262 2.67 -5.56 -4.20
C PHE A 262 1.73 -4.39 -4.51
N GLN A 263 1.10 -3.81 -3.49
CA GLN A 263 0.35 -2.57 -3.62
C GLN A 263 1.24 -1.42 -4.14
N MET A 264 2.41 -1.22 -3.52
CA MET A 264 3.32 -0.15 -3.90
C MET A 264 3.83 -0.34 -5.34
N LEU A 265 4.35 -1.53 -5.67
CA LEU A 265 4.80 -1.85 -7.03
C LEU A 265 3.68 -1.67 -8.05
N GLY A 266 2.49 -2.14 -7.71
CA GLY A 266 1.29 -2.01 -8.53
C GLY A 266 0.91 -0.57 -8.80
N CYS A 267 0.88 0.29 -7.78
CA CYS A 267 0.61 1.72 -7.94
C CYS A 267 1.65 2.42 -8.80
N THR A 268 2.94 2.10 -8.63
CA THR A 268 4.03 2.65 -9.46
C THR A 268 3.84 2.29 -10.93
N THR A 269 3.59 0.99 -11.24
CA THR A 269 3.33 0.57 -12.62
C THR A 269 2.05 1.20 -13.19
N GLN A 270 0.98 1.26 -12.40
CA GLN A 270 -0.27 1.92 -12.80
C GLN A 270 -0.05 3.39 -13.17
N LEU A 271 0.65 4.15 -12.34
CA LEU A 271 0.94 5.56 -12.62
C LEU A 271 1.75 5.72 -13.91
N CYS A 272 2.82 4.94 -14.06
CA CYS A 272 3.64 4.91 -15.26
C CYS A 272 2.80 4.56 -16.53
N SER A 273 1.92 3.56 -16.47
CA SER A 273 1.02 3.21 -17.59
C SER A 273 -0.04 4.27 -17.89
N GLN A 274 -0.60 4.90 -16.86
CA GLN A 274 -1.66 5.90 -17.02
C GLN A 274 -1.13 7.18 -17.64
N THR A 275 0.06 7.62 -17.26
CA THR A 275 0.61 8.85 -17.82
C THR A 275 1.13 8.66 -19.25
N TYR A 276 1.52 7.43 -19.63
CA TYR A 276 1.65 7.07 -21.05
C TYR A 276 0.32 7.19 -21.81
N GLN A 277 -0.77 6.64 -21.28
CA GLN A 277 -2.10 6.72 -21.92
C GLN A 277 -2.57 8.18 -22.08
N VAL A 278 -2.31 9.04 -21.08
CA VAL A 278 -2.62 10.47 -21.18
C VAL A 278 -1.83 11.11 -22.32
N LEU A 279 -0.53 10.81 -22.45
CA LEU A 279 0.31 11.36 -23.52
C LEU A 279 -0.18 10.95 -24.91
N MET A 280 -0.54 9.68 -25.09
CA MET A 280 -1.06 9.17 -26.36
C MET A 280 -2.43 9.75 -26.70
N SER A 281 -3.30 9.92 -25.69
CA SER A 281 -4.66 10.47 -25.90
C SER A 281 -4.65 11.95 -26.36
N LEU A 282 -3.57 12.70 -26.14
CA LEU A 282 -3.44 14.09 -26.61
C LEU A 282 -3.24 14.20 -28.14
N GLY A 283 -2.92 13.10 -28.81
CA GLY A 283 -2.68 13.06 -30.27
C GLY A 283 -3.91 12.73 -31.12
N GLU A 284 -5.07 12.43 -30.54
CA GLU A 284 -6.27 12.02 -31.28
C GLU A 284 -7.04 13.21 -31.89
N GLU A 285 -7.68 13.03 -33.05
CA GLU A 285 -8.40 14.13 -33.73
C GLU A 285 -9.85 14.35 -33.20
N ALA A 286 -10.39 13.41 -32.42
CA ALA A 286 -11.78 13.43 -31.94
C ALA A 286 -11.92 14.12 -30.57
N ILE A 287 -12.29 15.40 -30.58
CA ILE A 287 -12.32 16.28 -29.40
C ILE A 287 -13.22 15.76 -28.26
N GLU A 288 -14.44 15.27 -28.54
CA GLU A 288 -15.38 14.85 -27.48
C GLU A 288 -14.95 13.56 -26.75
N HIS A 289 -14.48 12.55 -27.50
CA HIS A 289 -13.94 11.30 -26.97
C HIS A 289 -12.69 11.57 -26.11
N MET A 290 -11.79 12.40 -26.64
CA MET A 290 -10.56 12.82 -25.98
C MET A 290 -10.85 13.45 -24.61
N ILE A 291 -11.82 14.37 -24.51
CA ILE A 291 -12.13 15.06 -23.24
C ILE A 291 -12.59 14.08 -22.16
N LEU A 292 -13.49 13.14 -22.47
CA LEU A 292 -13.99 12.16 -21.51
C LEU A 292 -12.89 11.19 -21.06
N GLN A 293 -12.07 10.71 -22.00
CA GLN A 293 -10.96 9.80 -21.72
C GLN A 293 -9.88 10.46 -20.86
N ILE A 294 -9.41 11.65 -21.23
CA ILE A 294 -8.42 12.40 -20.46
C ILE A 294 -8.96 12.73 -19.06
N THR A 295 -10.22 13.14 -18.95
CA THR A 295 -10.85 13.44 -17.65
C THR A 295 -10.85 12.20 -16.74
N PHE A 296 -11.24 11.04 -17.28
CA PHE A 296 -11.20 9.78 -16.54
C PHE A 296 -9.78 9.41 -16.09
N LEU A 297 -8.80 9.48 -16.99
CA LEU A 297 -7.39 9.17 -16.70
C LEU A 297 -6.84 10.08 -15.59
N LEU A 298 -7.15 11.38 -15.63
CA LEU A 298 -6.74 12.33 -14.58
C LEU A 298 -7.39 12.02 -13.22
N ILE A 299 -8.69 11.73 -13.21
CA ILE A 299 -9.40 11.31 -11.98
C ILE A 299 -8.76 10.03 -11.41
N TYR A 300 -8.40 9.08 -12.27
CA TYR A 300 -7.78 7.84 -11.87
C TYR A 300 -6.36 8.05 -11.30
N VAL A 301 -5.54 8.90 -11.92
CA VAL A 301 -4.21 9.27 -11.38
C VAL A 301 -4.33 9.91 -10.00
N ILE A 302 -5.25 10.86 -9.83
CA ILE A 302 -5.52 11.49 -8.53
C ILE A 302 -5.94 10.44 -7.50
N TYR A 303 -6.80 9.49 -7.88
CA TYR A 303 -7.22 8.40 -7.01
C TYR A 303 -6.03 7.54 -6.53
N VAL A 304 -5.17 7.09 -7.45
CA VAL A 304 -4.00 6.27 -7.11
C VAL A 304 -3.04 7.02 -6.19
N MET A 305 -2.80 8.31 -6.45
CA MET A 305 -1.96 9.16 -5.60
C MET A 305 -2.53 9.34 -4.19
N LEU A 306 -3.83 9.61 -4.06
CA LEU A 306 -4.50 9.72 -2.76
C LEU A 306 -4.46 8.39 -1.99
N GLN A 307 -4.51 7.26 -2.69
CA GLN A 307 -4.40 5.95 -2.07
C GLN A 307 -2.99 5.70 -1.51
N LEU A 308 -1.94 6.04 -2.27
CA LEU A 308 -0.56 5.96 -1.79
C LEU A 308 -0.32 6.90 -0.61
N LEU A 309 -0.84 8.13 -0.68
CA LEU A 309 -0.78 9.11 0.41
C LEU A 309 -1.42 8.56 1.68
N LEU A 310 -2.55 7.84 1.58
CA LEU A 310 -3.22 7.25 2.73
C LEU A 310 -2.31 6.27 3.48
N TYR A 311 -1.58 5.42 2.75
CA TYR A 311 -0.61 4.49 3.35
C TYR A 311 0.57 5.20 4.00
N CYS A 312 1.14 6.20 3.32
CA CYS A 312 2.23 6.99 3.87
C CYS A 312 1.79 7.80 5.09
N TYR A 313 0.59 8.36 5.07
CA TYR A 313 0.01 9.09 6.20
C TYR A 313 -0.20 8.20 7.43
N MET A 314 -0.78 7.00 7.26
CA MET A 314 -0.98 6.09 8.39
C MET A 314 0.35 5.56 8.94
N GLY A 315 1.34 5.28 8.09
CA GLY A 315 2.67 4.82 8.49
C GLY A 315 3.46 5.89 9.23
N GLU A 316 3.43 7.13 8.73
CA GLU A 316 4.01 8.30 9.41
C GLU A 316 3.35 8.52 10.77
N LYS A 317 2.02 8.50 10.81
CA LYS A 317 1.27 8.71 12.05
C LYS A 317 1.64 7.67 13.11
N LEU A 318 1.80 6.40 12.72
CA LEU A 318 2.25 5.33 13.62
C LEU A 318 3.66 5.58 14.13
N THR A 319 4.58 5.93 13.23
CA THR A 319 5.99 6.19 13.57
C THR A 319 6.13 7.36 14.55
N VAL A 320 5.38 8.44 14.31
CA VAL A 320 5.35 9.62 15.18
C VAL A 320 4.79 9.27 16.56
N GLU A 321 3.63 8.61 16.64
CA GLU A 321 3.05 8.26 17.95
C GLU A 321 3.93 7.27 18.72
N SER A 322 4.65 6.38 18.02
CA SER A 322 5.57 5.42 18.64
C SER A 322 6.83 6.09 19.19
N THR A 323 7.42 7.03 18.44
CA THR A 323 8.65 7.74 18.87
C THR A 323 8.37 8.72 20.00
N GLU A 324 7.18 9.32 20.03
CA GLU A 324 6.76 10.28 21.04
C GLU A 324 6.65 9.68 22.46
N ILE A 325 6.55 8.35 22.57
CA ILE A 325 6.67 7.64 23.85
C ILE A 325 8.02 7.92 24.52
N ALA A 326 9.11 7.93 23.73
CA ALA A 326 10.46 8.21 24.25
C ALA A 326 10.57 9.66 24.75
N ASN A 327 10.06 10.63 23.97
CA ASN A 327 10.07 12.05 24.32
C ASN A 327 9.25 12.32 25.59
N THR A 328 8.12 11.62 25.72
CA THR A 328 7.26 11.74 26.89
C THR A 328 7.90 11.10 28.13
N ALA A 329 8.54 9.94 28.01
CA ALA A 329 9.30 9.35 29.11
C ALA A 329 10.41 10.30 29.58
N TYR A 330 11.13 10.91 28.63
CA TYR A 330 12.19 11.88 28.94
C TYR A 330 11.67 13.09 29.71
N SER A 331 10.48 13.59 29.34
CA SER A 331 9.83 14.73 29.98
C SER A 331 9.15 14.40 31.32
N ALA A 332 9.12 13.13 31.74
CA ALA A 332 8.38 12.67 32.92
C ALA A 332 9.06 12.98 34.28
N GLN A 333 9.93 13.99 34.34
CA GLN A 333 10.69 14.39 35.55
C GLN A 333 11.37 13.20 36.25
N TRP A 334 11.97 12.30 35.46
CA TRP A 334 12.55 11.03 35.92
C TRP A 334 13.63 11.19 37.00
N TYR A 335 14.27 12.36 37.08
CA TYR A 335 15.26 12.71 38.10
C TYR A 335 14.67 12.86 39.51
N ASN A 336 13.35 13.02 39.64
CA ASN A 336 12.64 13.04 40.94
C ASN A 336 12.24 11.64 41.42
N LEU A 337 12.42 10.59 40.59
CA LEU A 337 12.06 9.23 40.93
C LEU A 337 13.21 8.51 41.62
N THR A 338 12.89 7.43 42.36
CA THR A 338 13.93 6.54 42.91
C THR A 338 14.82 5.99 41.80
N PRO A 339 16.12 5.71 42.07
CA PRO A 339 17.04 5.17 41.07
C PRO A 339 16.53 3.89 40.37
N LYS A 340 15.78 3.05 41.10
CA LYS A 340 15.12 1.86 40.56
C LYS A 340 14.08 2.21 39.49
N ASN A 341 13.20 3.17 39.77
CA ASN A 341 12.12 3.57 38.86
C ASN A 341 12.65 4.40 37.68
N ALA A 342 13.66 5.24 37.90
CA ALA A 342 14.33 5.98 36.84
C ALA A 342 14.98 5.05 35.79
N ARG A 343 15.61 3.95 36.21
CA ARG A 343 16.18 2.94 35.29
C ARG A 343 15.14 2.35 34.34
N TRP A 344 13.94 2.05 34.84
CA TRP A 344 12.85 1.52 34.01
C TRP A 344 12.38 2.53 32.96
N LEU A 345 12.30 3.82 33.28
CA LEU A 345 12.00 4.85 32.29
C LEU A 345 13.08 4.97 31.22
N VAL A 346 14.36 4.86 31.59
CA VAL A 346 15.47 4.84 30.62
C VAL A 346 15.32 3.65 29.66
N ILE A 347 14.97 2.46 30.16
CA ILE A 347 14.71 1.29 29.30
C ILE A 347 13.56 1.56 28.32
N ILE A 348 12.46 2.19 28.78
CA ILE A 348 11.34 2.57 27.90
C ILE A 348 11.80 3.57 26.83
N MET A 349 12.58 4.59 27.20
CA MET A 349 13.15 5.56 26.26
C MET A 349 14.01 4.89 25.20
N CYS A 350 14.98 4.06 25.62
CA CYS A 350 15.84 3.33 24.70
C CYS A 350 15.03 2.43 23.78
N ARG A 351 14.07 1.66 24.30
CA ARG A 351 13.26 0.75 23.48
C ARG A 351 12.40 1.49 22.46
N ALA A 352 11.72 2.55 22.87
CA ALA A 352 10.85 3.33 21.99
C ALA A 352 11.64 4.09 20.91
N ARG A 353 12.86 4.54 21.22
CA ARG A 353 13.72 5.25 20.27
C ARG A 353 14.47 4.33 19.31
N SER A 354 14.94 3.18 19.79
CA SER A 354 15.73 2.23 18.99
C SER A 354 14.90 1.38 18.04
N SER A 355 13.57 1.29 18.26
CA SER A 355 12.70 0.42 17.47
C SER A 355 11.29 1.01 17.38
N PRO A 356 11.12 2.14 16.67
CA PRO A 356 9.80 2.70 16.44
C PRO A 356 8.91 1.70 15.69
N LEU A 357 7.61 1.73 15.99
CA LEU A 357 6.63 0.95 15.24
C LEU A 357 6.50 1.55 13.85
N GLN A 358 6.75 0.72 12.84
CA GLN A 358 6.74 1.11 11.43
C GLN A 358 5.97 0.06 10.62
N ILE A 359 5.37 0.53 9.54
CA ILE A 359 4.75 -0.33 8.54
C ILE A 359 5.65 -0.35 7.32
N THR A 360 5.97 -1.54 6.81
CA THR A 360 6.90 -1.69 5.70
C THR A 360 6.28 -2.36 4.48
N ALA A 361 6.79 -1.98 3.31
CA ALA A 361 6.56 -2.71 2.08
C ALA A 361 7.56 -3.88 2.03
N GLY A 362 7.13 -5.06 2.44
CA GLY A 362 7.94 -6.29 2.39
C GLY A 362 9.28 -6.22 3.14
N ARG A 363 9.39 -5.37 4.16
CA ARG A 363 10.64 -5.05 4.89
C ARG A 363 11.73 -4.38 4.05
N PHE A 364 11.40 -3.90 2.85
CA PHE A 364 12.31 -3.16 1.97
C PHE A 364 12.32 -1.66 2.28
N CYS A 365 11.14 -1.05 2.37
CA CYS A 365 11.00 0.38 2.67
C CYS A 365 9.86 0.61 3.67
N CYS A 366 9.95 1.71 4.42
CA CYS A 366 8.92 2.13 5.36
C CYS A 366 7.96 3.11 4.71
N PHE A 367 6.66 2.98 4.96
CA PHE A 367 5.68 3.98 4.53
C PHE A 367 5.82 5.25 5.38
N THR A 368 6.43 6.29 4.80
CA THR A 368 6.63 7.60 5.43
C THR A 368 6.17 8.70 4.50
N LEU A 369 5.87 9.89 5.05
CA LEU A 369 5.59 11.06 4.20
C LEU A 369 6.82 11.48 3.39
N VAL A 370 8.03 11.14 3.83
CA VAL A 370 9.26 11.32 3.05
C VAL A 370 9.32 10.37 1.87
N LEU A 371 8.87 9.12 1.99
CA LEU A 371 8.76 8.23 0.84
C LEU A 371 7.74 8.80 -0.16
N TYR A 372 6.60 9.30 0.34
CA TYR A 372 5.60 9.97 -0.50
C TYR A 372 6.16 11.24 -1.14
N SER A 373 6.88 12.08 -0.38
CA SER A 373 7.51 13.26 -0.95
C SER A 373 8.60 12.84 -1.91
N GLN A 374 9.50 11.90 -1.65
CA GLN A 374 10.48 11.45 -2.64
C GLN A 374 9.83 10.94 -3.93
N SER A 375 8.69 10.23 -3.83
CA SER A 375 7.88 9.89 -5.01
C SER A 375 7.22 11.11 -5.69
N ASN A 376 7.04 12.22 -4.96
CA ASN A 376 6.50 13.49 -5.44
C ASN A 376 7.59 14.59 -5.64
N THR A 377 8.22 15.17 -4.61
CA THR A 377 9.34 16.16 -4.56
C THR A 377 10.65 15.86 -5.31
N GLN A 378 10.88 14.72 -5.96
CA GLN A 378 11.82 14.76 -7.11
C GLN A 378 11.26 15.61 -8.28
N SER A 379 10.02 16.09 -8.17
CA SER A 379 9.35 17.04 -9.07
C SER A 379 9.64 18.52 -8.85
N VAL A 380 10.34 18.93 -7.79
CA VAL A 380 10.58 20.36 -7.52
C VAL A 380 11.95 20.58 -6.90
N SER A 381 12.93 21.03 -7.68
CA SER A 381 14.06 21.78 -7.16
C SER A 381 14.36 23.01 -8.01
N GLU A 382 14.23 24.16 -7.36
CA GLU A 382 14.73 25.50 -7.67
C GLU A 382 14.22 26.16 -8.96
N ALA A 383 13.13 26.90 -8.81
CA ALA A 383 12.68 27.92 -9.74
C ALA A 383 13.40 29.24 -9.43
N ASP A 384 14.18 29.72 -10.40
CA ASP A 384 14.34 31.16 -10.63
C ASP A 384 13.50 31.55 -11.85
N LEU A 385 12.83 32.69 -11.70
CA LEU A 385 11.86 33.34 -12.59
C LEU A 385 11.90 32.97 -14.10
N GLY A 386 10.85 32.29 -14.59
CA GLY A 386 10.44 32.27 -16.00
C GLY A 386 10.49 30.90 -16.71
N ALA A 387 9.32 30.26 -16.85
CA ALA A 387 9.07 28.92 -17.42
C ALA A 387 9.69 27.73 -16.63
N LEU A 388 9.01 26.58 -16.63
CA LEU A 388 9.42 25.40 -15.81
C LEU A 388 10.69 24.73 -16.35
N HIS A 389 10.90 24.77 -17.68
CA HIS A 389 12.13 24.39 -18.37
C HIS A 389 12.31 25.22 -19.65
N PRO A 390 13.54 25.65 -20.02
CA PRO A 390 13.79 26.26 -21.31
C PRO A 390 13.69 25.19 -22.41
N ALA A 391 12.55 25.15 -23.10
CA ALA A 391 12.33 24.31 -24.26
C ALA A 391 12.06 25.18 -25.49
N THR A 392 12.75 24.91 -26.60
CA THR A 392 12.49 25.56 -27.89
C THR A 392 11.15 25.09 -28.44
N SER A 393 10.08 25.80 -28.12
CA SER A 393 8.78 25.62 -28.75
C SER A 393 8.76 26.34 -30.10
N PRO A 394 8.14 25.79 -31.16
CA PRO A 394 7.92 26.50 -32.42
C PRO A 394 6.99 27.73 -32.28
N TYR A 395 6.38 27.93 -31.10
CA TYR A 395 5.52 29.05 -30.77
C TYR A 395 6.16 29.96 -29.71
N ASP A 396 6.00 31.27 -29.89
CA ASP A 396 6.47 32.28 -28.94
C ASP A 396 5.65 32.24 -27.64
N ILE A 397 6.28 31.78 -26.55
CA ILE A 397 5.67 31.51 -25.24
C ILE A 397 5.48 32.81 -24.43
N SER A 398 6.03 33.94 -24.91
CA SER A 398 5.87 35.26 -24.28
C SER A 398 4.45 35.84 -24.41
N LYS A 399 3.61 35.28 -25.30
CA LYS A 399 2.20 35.67 -25.45
C LYS A 399 1.31 34.84 -24.51
N SER A 400 0.46 35.50 -23.72
CA SER A 400 -0.30 34.84 -22.62
C SER A 400 -1.14 33.64 -23.08
N GLN A 401 -1.71 33.70 -24.29
CA GLN A 401 -2.53 32.62 -24.85
C GLN A 401 -1.72 31.34 -25.16
N ASN A 402 -0.44 31.47 -25.53
CA ASN A 402 0.44 30.32 -25.77
C ASN A 402 1.04 29.80 -24.46
N PHE A 403 1.25 30.68 -23.47
CA PHE A 403 1.66 30.29 -22.12
C PHE A 403 0.61 29.42 -21.43
N GLU A 404 -0.68 29.78 -21.55
CA GLU A 404 -1.78 29.00 -20.97
C GLU A 404 -1.93 27.59 -21.57
N ILE A 405 -1.49 27.38 -22.82
CA ILE A 405 -1.50 26.06 -23.48
C ILE A 405 -0.22 25.28 -23.21
N ALA A 406 0.94 25.95 -23.20
CA ALA A 406 2.24 25.30 -22.98
C ALA A 406 2.48 24.93 -21.51
N TRP A 407 1.95 25.70 -20.56
CA TRP A 407 2.18 25.49 -19.13
C TRP A 407 1.59 24.18 -18.60
N PRO A 408 0.33 23.79 -18.92
CA PRO A 408 -0.21 22.48 -18.56
C PRO A 408 0.56 21.33 -19.21
N GLY A 409 1.00 21.50 -20.46
CA GLY A 409 1.80 20.50 -21.16
C GLY A 409 3.19 20.30 -20.53
N GLN A 410 3.88 21.37 -20.15
CA GLN A 410 5.16 21.32 -19.45
C GLN A 410 5.00 20.78 -18.03
N PHE A 411 3.93 21.16 -17.32
CA PHE A 411 3.60 20.62 -16.01
C PHE A 411 3.34 19.12 -16.10
N MET A 412 2.51 18.66 -17.04
CA MET A 412 2.23 17.23 -17.24
C MET A 412 3.47 16.45 -17.70
N SER A 413 4.29 17.02 -18.59
CA SER A 413 5.55 16.40 -19.04
C SER A 413 6.58 16.30 -17.90
N SER A 414 6.68 17.31 -17.04
CA SER A 414 7.57 17.29 -15.87
C SER A 414 7.09 16.29 -14.81
N VAL A 415 5.79 16.19 -14.57
CA VAL A 415 5.18 15.17 -13.70
C VAL A 415 5.41 13.76 -14.26
N LEU A 416 5.21 13.57 -15.58
CA LEU A 416 5.45 12.30 -16.27
C LEU A 416 6.92 11.89 -16.20
N THR A 417 7.84 12.82 -16.44
CA THR A 417 9.28 12.59 -16.40
C THR A 417 9.74 12.26 -14.97
N ALA A 418 9.20 12.96 -13.96
CA ALA A 418 9.48 12.68 -12.55
C ALA A 418 8.97 11.29 -12.12
N ILE A 419 7.79 10.88 -12.58
CA ILE A 419 7.25 9.53 -12.34
C ILE A 419 8.13 8.47 -13.01
N CYS A 420 8.57 8.69 -14.26
CA CYS A 420 9.47 7.77 -14.98
C CYS A 420 10.84 7.62 -14.30
N TYR A 421 11.46 8.72 -13.85
CA TYR A 421 12.72 8.66 -13.09
C TYR A 421 12.53 7.97 -11.73
N SER A 422 11.42 8.23 -11.02
CA SER A 422 11.11 7.55 -9.76
C SER A 422 10.84 6.04 -9.96
N CYS A 423 10.12 5.66 -11.02
CA CYS A 423 9.92 4.26 -11.45
C CYS A 423 11.27 3.58 -11.76
N PHE A 424 12.19 4.27 -12.44
CA PHE A 424 13.52 3.75 -12.78
C PHE A 424 14.44 3.64 -11.55
N ASP A 425 14.45 4.64 -10.68
CA ASP A 425 15.23 4.65 -9.43
C ASP A 425 14.74 3.58 -8.45
N THR A 426 13.42 3.36 -8.35
CA THR A 426 12.88 2.26 -7.53
C THR A 426 13.23 0.89 -8.12
N PHE A 427 13.19 0.73 -9.44
CA PHE A 427 13.67 -0.48 -10.11
C PHE A 427 15.16 -0.73 -9.86
N LEU A 428 16.00 0.29 -10.02
CA LEU A 428 17.44 0.22 -9.77
C LEU A 428 17.74 -0.09 -8.29
N ALA A 429 17.01 0.54 -7.36
CA ALA A 429 17.13 0.29 -5.94
C ALA A 429 16.76 -1.15 -5.57
N VAL A 430 15.70 -1.72 -6.16
CA VAL A 430 15.33 -3.13 -5.98
C VAL A 430 16.43 -4.06 -6.52
N LEU A 431 17.04 -3.71 -7.67
CA LEU A 431 18.10 -4.49 -8.29
C LEU A 431 19.40 -4.44 -7.46
N VAL A 432 19.75 -3.27 -6.92
CA VAL A 432 20.87 -3.07 -5.98
C VAL A 432 20.60 -3.79 -4.65
N LEU A 433 19.38 -3.75 -4.12
CA LEU A 433 19.01 -4.47 -2.90
C LEU A 433 19.04 -5.99 -3.10
N TYR A 434 18.62 -6.47 -4.28
CA TYR A 434 18.77 -7.87 -4.67
C TYR A 434 20.25 -8.28 -4.73
N LEU A 435 21.10 -7.47 -5.36
CA LEU A 435 22.55 -7.68 -5.39
C LEU A 435 23.17 -7.67 -3.99
N CYS A 436 22.78 -6.72 -3.13
CA CYS A 436 23.22 -6.65 -1.73
C CYS A 436 22.76 -7.89 -0.93
N GLY A 437 21.55 -8.38 -1.18
CA GLY A 437 21.04 -9.62 -0.60
C GLY A 437 21.85 -10.84 -1.03
N GLN A 438 22.14 -10.97 -2.33
CA GLN A 438 22.99 -12.03 -2.87
C GLN A 438 24.43 -11.95 -2.30
N LEU A 439 25.01 -10.76 -2.21
CA LEU A 439 26.33 -10.53 -1.59
C LEU A 439 26.34 -10.85 -0.10
N THR A 440 25.24 -10.58 0.62
CA THR A 440 25.12 -10.94 2.03
C THR A 440 25.04 -12.44 2.23
N VAL A 441 24.29 -13.15 1.37
CA VAL A 441 24.24 -14.63 1.35
C VAL A 441 25.61 -15.21 0.99
N LEU A 442 26.29 -14.63 0.01
CA LEU A 442 27.66 -15.01 -0.37
C LEU A 442 28.64 -14.80 0.80
N ARG A 443 28.53 -13.66 1.50
CA ARG A 443 29.32 -13.37 2.70
C ARG A 443 29.06 -14.38 3.81
N MET A 444 27.81 -14.73 4.10
CA MET A 444 27.47 -15.77 5.08
C MET A 444 28.00 -17.14 4.66
N ALA A 445 27.95 -17.46 3.37
CA ALA A 445 28.53 -18.67 2.80
C ALA A 445 30.07 -18.69 2.85
N LEU A 446 30.73 -17.52 2.97
CA LEU A 446 32.18 -17.36 3.12
C LEU A 446 32.65 -17.32 4.60
N GLU A 447 31.78 -17.01 5.56
CA GLU A 447 32.09 -17.02 7.02
C GLU A 447 31.95 -18.42 7.65
N ASP A 448 31.12 -19.31 7.10
CA ASP A 448 30.93 -20.71 7.57
C ASP A 448 32.10 -21.70 7.23
N PRO A 449 32.85 -21.57 6.12
CA PRO A 449 34.04 -22.37 5.81
C PRO A 449 35.15 -22.23 6.85
N THR A 450 35.30 -21.04 7.45
CA THR A 450 36.17 -20.78 8.60
C THR A 450 35.75 -21.56 9.85
N TYR A 451 34.48 -21.93 9.95
CA TYR A 451 33.94 -22.79 11.00
C TYR A 451 34.04 -24.29 10.65
N ALA A 452 33.91 -24.64 9.37
CA ALA A 452 34.06 -26.01 8.87
C ALA A 452 35.52 -26.50 8.87
N THR A 453 36.49 -25.61 8.62
CA THR A 453 37.94 -25.88 8.77
C THR A 453 38.31 -26.19 10.22
N LYS A 454 37.63 -25.59 11.21
CA LYS A 454 37.75 -25.99 12.63
C LYS A 454 37.23 -27.40 12.93
N LYS A 455 36.44 -28.02 12.03
CA LYS A 455 35.74 -29.29 12.25
C LYS A 455 36.20 -30.44 11.33
N ASN A 456 37.33 -30.29 10.63
CA ASN A 456 37.97 -31.31 9.78
C ASN A 456 37.06 -32.01 8.75
N ASN A 457 36.05 -31.32 8.20
CA ASN A 457 35.13 -31.91 7.21
C ASN A 457 35.33 -31.32 5.80
N TYR A 458 36.37 -31.80 5.12
CA TYR A 458 36.84 -31.27 3.84
C TYR A 458 35.90 -31.51 2.64
N ALA A 459 35.06 -32.56 2.66
CA ALA A 459 34.12 -32.85 1.58
C ALA A 459 33.02 -31.76 1.47
N LYS A 460 32.48 -31.32 2.61
CA LYS A 460 31.47 -30.26 2.69
C LYS A 460 32.03 -28.87 2.33
N PHE A 461 33.34 -28.68 2.52
CA PHE A 461 34.07 -27.48 2.11
C PHE A 461 34.15 -27.38 0.58
N TYR A 462 34.58 -28.44 -0.11
CA TYR A 462 34.72 -28.44 -1.57
C TYR A 462 33.38 -28.30 -2.32
N GLU A 463 32.31 -28.94 -1.84
CA GLU A 463 30.97 -28.85 -2.44
C GLU A 463 30.42 -27.41 -2.37
N ARG A 464 30.64 -26.73 -1.24
CA ARG A 464 30.20 -25.35 -1.05
C ARG A 464 31.12 -24.34 -1.73
N LEU A 465 32.44 -24.57 -1.79
CA LEU A 465 33.37 -23.74 -2.57
C LEU A 465 32.96 -23.74 -4.05
N ARG A 466 32.54 -24.90 -4.58
CA ARG A 466 32.02 -25.02 -5.95
C ARG A 466 30.72 -24.23 -6.14
N PHE A 467 29.83 -24.22 -5.15
CA PHE A 467 28.61 -23.40 -5.16
C PHE A 467 28.92 -21.89 -5.15
N THR A 468 29.87 -21.45 -4.31
CA THR A 468 30.32 -20.06 -4.21
C THR A 468 30.96 -19.57 -5.53
N VAL A 469 31.85 -20.37 -6.14
CA VAL A 469 32.47 -20.05 -7.43
C VAL A 469 31.44 -19.98 -8.56
N ASN A 470 30.40 -20.82 -8.51
CA ASN A 470 29.34 -20.80 -9.52
C ASN A 470 28.40 -19.59 -9.36
N GLN A 471 28.13 -19.15 -8.13
CA GLN A 471 27.38 -17.91 -7.86
C GLN A 471 28.18 -16.65 -8.24
N ASP A 472 29.49 -16.60 -7.98
CA ASP A 472 30.35 -15.47 -8.34
C ASP A 472 30.43 -15.28 -9.87
N ASN A 473 30.54 -16.39 -10.62
CA ASN A 473 30.47 -16.38 -12.08
C ASN A 473 29.10 -15.92 -12.63
N GLN A 474 27.99 -16.21 -11.93
CA GLN A 474 26.66 -15.72 -12.30
C GLN A 474 26.52 -14.22 -12.02
N LEU A 475 27.06 -13.73 -10.91
CA LEU A 475 27.06 -12.32 -10.55
C LEU A 475 27.88 -11.48 -11.54
N SER A 476 29.07 -11.96 -11.92
CA SER A 476 29.93 -11.33 -12.92
C SER A 476 29.24 -11.23 -14.27
N ARG A 477 28.55 -12.28 -14.74
CA ARG A 477 27.75 -12.23 -15.98
C ARG A 477 26.57 -11.26 -15.90
N LEU A 478 25.90 -11.17 -14.76
CA LEU A 478 24.80 -10.23 -14.55
C LEU A 478 25.29 -8.78 -14.62
N VAL A 479 26.43 -8.48 -13.97
CA VAL A 479 27.06 -7.15 -14.01
C VAL A 479 27.53 -6.80 -15.42
N GLU A 480 28.13 -7.74 -16.16
CA GLU A 480 28.51 -7.55 -17.55
C GLU A 480 27.28 -7.25 -18.44
N THR A 481 26.16 -7.96 -18.21
CA THR A 481 24.92 -7.76 -18.96
C THR A 481 24.29 -6.40 -18.67
N ILE A 482 24.28 -5.97 -17.40
CA ILE A 482 23.80 -4.65 -16.99
C ILE A 482 24.70 -3.55 -17.57
N TYR A 483 26.03 -3.76 -17.59
CA TYR A 483 26.98 -2.83 -18.17
C TYR A 483 26.78 -2.69 -19.69
N GLN A 484 26.65 -3.79 -20.43
CA GLN A 484 26.38 -3.77 -21.87
C GLN A 484 25.02 -3.13 -22.19
N TYR A 485 23.99 -3.41 -21.40
CA TYR A 485 22.69 -2.76 -21.52
C TYR A 485 22.78 -1.25 -21.28
N SER A 486 23.46 -0.82 -20.21
CA SER A 486 23.67 0.61 -19.92
C SER A 486 24.45 1.32 -21.03
N LYS A 487 25.45 0.65 -21.61
CA LYS A 487 26.24 1.17 -22.73
C LYS A 487 25.41 1.29 -24.01
N SER A 488 24.48 0.36 -24.26
CA SER A 488 23.58 0.42 -25.42
C SER A 488 22.52 1.52 -25.29
N VAL A 489 22.07 1.80 -24.06
CA VAL A 489 21.11 2.87 -23.76
C VAL A 489 21.77 4.26 -23.82
N CYS A 490 23.07 4.37 -23.52
CA CYS A 490 23.82 5.63 -23.65
C CYS A 490 24.41 5.88 -25.05
N ALA A 491 24.32 4.91 -25.97
CA ALA A 491 24.85 5.02 -27.33
C ALA A 491 23.77 5.35 -28.39
N ASN A 492 22.49 5.31 -28.00
CA ASN A 492 21.35 5.88 -28.71
C ASN A 492 20.90 7.15 -27.99
#